data_AF-A0A2H0UTZ2-F1
#
_entry.id   AF-A0A2H0UTZ2-F1
#
_cell.length_a   1.000
_cell.length_b   1.000
_cell.length_c   1.000
_cell.angle_alpha   90.00
_cell.angle_beta   90.00
_cell.angle_gamma   90.00
#
_symmetry.space_group_name_H-M   'P 1'
#
loop_
_entity.id
_entity.type
_entity.pdbx_description
1 polymer ?
#
loop_
_entity_poly.entity_id
_entity_poly.type
_entity_poly.pdbx_seq_one_letter_code
_entity_poly.pdbx_strand_id
1 'polypeptide(L)'
;MFEQALPRNAKKSLASIGRSGSLRDAYLAGGTALALQIGHRISVDLDFFTTKTFDSATLGGKLEQKIPDFAKDRGEKNILFNS
;
A
#
# COMPACT_ATOMS: atom_id res chain seq x y z
N MET A 1 9.54 15.90 0.13
CA MET A 1 9.12 14.56 -0.31
C MET A 1 9.69 14.33 -1.71
N PHE A 2 10.50 13.28 -1.89
CA PHE A 2 11.14 12.97 -3.17
C PHE A 2 10.18 12.17 -4.06
N GLU A 3 9.28 12.86 -4.75
CA GLU A 3 8.29 12.15 -5.56
C GLU A 3 8.89 11.40 -6.76
N GLN A 4 10.15 11.65 -7.12
CA GLN A 4 10.87 10.92 -8.15
C GLN A 4 11.14 9.46 -7.75
N ALA A 5 11.06 9.17 -6.44
CA ALA A 5 11.18 7.81 -5.90
C ALA A 5 9.96 6.94 -6.18
N LEU A 6 8.83 7.51 -6.65
CA LEU A 6 7.64 6.75 -7.03
C LEU A 6 7.45 6.75 -8.57
N PRO A 7 7.23 5.57 -9.18
CA PRO A 7 6.80 5.49 -10.57
C PRO A 7 5.46 6.21 -10.79
N ARG A 8 5.21 6.69 -12.01
CA ARG A 8 3.95 7.38 -12.36
C ARG A 8 2.70 6.55 -12.02
N ASN A 9 2.77 5.24 -12.18
CA ASN A 9 1.67 4.32 -11.89
C ASN A 9 1.40 4.25 -10.38
N ALA A 10 2.45 4.10 -9.57
CA ALA A 10 2.34 4.10 -8.11
C ALA A 10 1.78 5.42 -7.57
N LYS A 11 2.18 6.57 -8.16
CA LYS A 11 1.59 7.88 -7.80
C LYS A 11 0.09 7.94 -8.08
N LYS A 12 -0.34 7.43 -9.24
CA LYS A 12 -1.77 7.40 -9.59
C LYS A 12 -2.55 6.52 -8.62
N SER A 13 -2.05 5.34 -8.30
CA SER A 13 -2.67 4.45 -7.32
C SER A 13 -2.73 5.09 -5.94
N LEU A 14 -1.62 5.69 -5.47
CA LEU A 14 -1.56 6.41 -4.19
C LEU A 14 -2.57 7.56 -4.14
N ALA A 15 -2.70 8.34 -5.22
CA ALA A 15 -3.67 9.42 -5.32
C ALA A 15 -5.13 8.91 -5.31
N SER A 16 -5.43 7.82 -6.02
CA SER A 16 -6.76 7.19 -6.01
C SER A 16 -7.12 6.67 -4.62
N ILE A 17 -6.17 6.01 -3.95
CA ILE A 17 -6.35 5.51 -2.58
C ILE A 17 -6.54 6.70 -1.60
N GLY A 18 -5.74 7.76 -1.72
CA GLY A 18 -5.88 8.97 -0.91
C GLY A 18 -7.26 9.63 -1.07
N ARG A 19 -7.78 9.71 -2.31
CA ARG A 19 -9.12 10.25 -2.60
C ARG A 19 -10.24 9.36 -2.05
N SER A 20 -10.05 8.04 -2.05
CA SER A 20 -11.04 7.09 -1.51
C SER A 20 -11.28 7.27 -0.01
N GLY A 21 -10.32 7.87 0.71
CA GLY A 21 -10.35 8.08 2.15
C GLY A 21 -10.24 6.79 2.97
N SER A 22 -10.05 5.63 2.33
CA SER A 22 -10.00 4.32 2.98
C SER A 22 -8.75 4.13 3.85
N LEU A 23 -7.69 4.92 3.62
CA LEU A 23 -6.42 4.86 4.34
C LEU A 23 -6.11 6.12 5.17
N ARG A 24 -7.12 6.90 5.59
CA ARG A 24 -6.90 8.11 6.41
C ARG A 24 -6.14 7.84 7.72
N ASP A 25 -6.31 6.66 8.28
CA ASP A 25 -5.66 6.23 9.51
C ASP A 25 -4.44 5.33 9.26
N ALA A 26 -4.03 5.17 8.00
CA ALA A 26 -2.87 4.39 7.63
C ALA A 26 -1.75 5.31 7.13
N TYR A 27 -0.52 4.92 7.42
CA TYR A 27 0.69 5.56 6.94
C TYR A 27 1.44 4.60 6.04
N LEU A 28 2.13 5.15 5.03
CA LEU A 28 3.04 4.38 4.21
C LEU A 28 4.29 4.06 5.04
N ALA A 29 4.66 2.80 5.13
CA ALA A 29 5.89 2.38 5.79
C ALA A 29 6.77 1.54 4.85
N GLY A 30 7.86 1.01 5.40
CA GLY A 30 8.78 0.15 4.65
C GLY A 30 9.70 0.91 3.70
N GLY A 31 10.24 0.17 2.74
CA GLY A 31 11.27 0.65 1.82
C GLY A 31 10.82 1.83 0.95
N THR A 32 9.53 1.93 0.69
CA THR A 32 8.95 2.98 -0.17
C THR A 32 8.72 4.29 0.58
N ALA A 33 8.35 4.22 1.87
CA ALA A 33 8.33 5.41 2.72
C ALA A 33 9.73 6.01 2.88
N LEU A 34 10.74 5.15 3.08
CA LEU A 34 12.14 5.57 3.11
C LEU A 34 12.55 6.18 1.77
N ALA A 35 12.24 5.52 0.65
CA ALA A 35 12.53 6.03 -0.69
C ALA A 35 11.91 7.43 -0.94
N LEU A 36 10.69 7.68 -0.46
CA LEU A 36 10.05 9.00 -0.52
C LEU A 36 10.71 10.05 0.39
N GLN A 37 11.28 9.62 1.51
CA GLN A 37 11.92 10.50 2.49
C GLN A 37 13.33 10.90 2.05
N ILE A 38 14.12 9.98 1.49
CA ILE A 38 15.54 10.19 1.17
C ILE A 38 15.86 10.16 -0.34
N GLY A 39 14.92 9.81 -1.21
CA GLY A 39 15.11 9.84 -2.67
C GLY A 39 16.11 8.81 -3.21
N HIS A 40 16.51 7.82 -2.41
CA HIS A 40 17.65 6.95 -2.70
C HIS A 40 17.40 5.90 -3.80
N ARG A 41 16.14 5.55 -4.08
CA ARG A 41 15.79 4.62 -5.17
C ARG A 41 14.35 4.79 -5.62
N ILE A 42 14.03 4.24 -6.79
CA ILE A 42 12.64 4.05 -7.22
C ILE A 42 12.08 2.81 -6.51
N SER A 43 10.93 2.95 -5.86
CA SER A 43 10.24 1.85 -5.18
C SER A 43 8.80 1.77 -5.67
N VAL A 44 8.38 0.56 -6.07
CA VAL A 44 7.08 0.32 -6.70
C VAL A 44 6.05 -0.18 -5.69
N ASP A 45 6.49 -0.94 -4.68
CA ASP A 45 5.61 -1.55 -3.68
C ASP A 45 5.11 -0.51 -2.68
N LEU A 46 3.84 -0.54 -2.29
CA LEU A 46 3.28 0.40 -1.31
C LEU A 46 2.76 -0.37 -0.10
N ASP A 47 3.53 -0.37 0.99
CA ASP A 47 3.12 -0.99 2.24
C ASP A 47 2.45 0.04 3.16
N PHE A 48 1.18 -0.16 3.46
CA PHE A 48 0.43 0.69 4.38
C PHE A 48 0.22 0.00 5.72
N PHE A 49 0.51 0.73 6.78
CA PHE A 49 0.34 0.28 8.17
C PHE A 49 -0.60 1.23 8.89
N THR A 50 -1.37 0.72 9.84
CA THR A 50 -2.22 1.54 10.71
C THR A 50 -2.05 1.07 12.13
N THR A 51 -2.07 2.01 13.07
CA THR A 51 -2.07 1.72 14.51
C THR A 51 -3.49 1.51 15.05
N LYS A 52 -4.52 1.77 14.24
CA LYS A 52 -5.90 1.50 14.60
C LYS A 52 -6.24 0.04 14.31
N THR A 53 -7.06 -0.55 15.17
CA THR A 53 -7.70 -1.83 14.89
C THR A 53 -8.57 -1.67 13.64
N PHE A 54 -8.28 -2.49 12.64
CA PHE A 54 -9.09 -2.58 11.43
C PHE A 54 -9.52 -4.01 11.23
N ASP A 55 -10.75 -4.20 10.74
CA ASP A 55 -11.20 -5.49 10.27
C ASP A 55 -10.75 -5.65 8.82
N SER A 56 -9.86 -6.63 8.57
CA SER A 56 -9.32 -6.93 7.25
C SER A 56 -10.39 -7.43 6.26
N ALA A 57 -11.51 -7.99 6.75
CA ALA A 57 -12.65 -8.37 5.91
C ALA A 57 -13.40 -7.12 5.45
N THR A 58 -13.78 -6.25 6.39
CA THR A 58 -14.48 -4.99 6.10
C THR A 58 -13.64 -4.03 5.26
N LEU A 59 -12.32 -3.94 5.53
CA LEU A 59 -11.42 -3.08 4.76
C LEU A 59 -11.27 -3.57 3.32
N GLY A 60 -11.12 -4.88 3.12
CA GLY A 60 -11.07 -5.48 1.79
C GLY A 60 -12.31 -5.14 0.95
N GLY A 61 -13.51 -5.34 1.51
CA GLY A 61 -14.75 -5.01 0.80
C GLY A 61 -14.91 -3.52 0.49
N LYS A 62 -14.46 -2.62 1.38
CA LYS A 62 -14.45 -1.17 1.12
C LYS A 62 -13.48 -0.78 0.01
N LEU A 63 -12.33 -1.46 -0.08
CA LEU A 63 -11.34 -1.23 -1.12
C LEU A 63 -11.84 -1.77 -2.46
N GLU A 64 -12.42 -2.97 -2.51
CA GLU A 64 -13.04 -3.53 -3.73
C GLU A 64 -14.16 -2.61 -4.27
N GLN A 65 -15.01 -2.06 -3.41
CA GLN A 65 -16.07 -1.13 -3.85
C GLN A 65 -15.55 0.22 -4.33
N LYS A 66 -14.45 0.73 -3.75
CA LYS A 66 -13.93 2.08 -4.05
C LYS A 66 -12.80 2.09 -5.08
N ILE A 67 -12.17 0.95 -5.32
CA ILE A 67 -11.01 0.80 -6.21
C ILE A 67 -11.32 -0.36 -7.15
N PRO A 68 -11.73 -0.08 -8.40
CA PRO A 68 -12.18 -1.11 -9.34
C PRO A 68 -11.09 -2.11 -9.76
N ASP A 69 -9.80 -1.79 -9.55
CA ASP A 69 -8.65 -2.67 -9.83
C ASP A 69 -8.04 -3.28 -8.54
N PHE A 70 -8.76 -3.24 -7.41
CA PHE A 70 -8.26 -3.84 -6.18
C PHE A 70 -8.48 -5.35 -6.18
N ALA A 71 -7.41 -6.09 -6.45
CA ALA A 71 -7.36 -7.54 -6.27
C ALA A 71 -6.86 -7.86 -4.85
N LYS A 72 -7.70 -8.55 -4.06
CA LYS A 72 -7.30 -9.06 -2.75
C LYS A 72 -6.45 -10.33 -2.92
N ASP A 73 -5.14 -10.17 -2.99
CA ASP A 73 -4.22 -11.31 -2.88
C ASP A 73 -4.08 -11.71 -1.40
N ARG A 74 -4.70 -12.82 -1.03
CA ARG A 74 -4.55 -13.38 0.31
C ARG A 74 -3.28 -14.22 0.30
N GLY A 75 -2.15 -13.57 0.55
CA GLY A 75 -0.86 -14.23 0.62
C GLY A 75 -0.80 -15.22 1.79
N GLU A 76 -1.28 -16.44 1.60
CA GLU A 76 -0.82 -17.61 2.36
C GLU A 76 0.61 -17.91 1.90
N LYS A 77 1.59 -17.13 2.37
CA LYS A 77 2.98 -17.55 2.32
C LYS A 77 3.17 -18.67 3.34
N ASN A 78 2.77 -19.88 2.96
CA ASN A 78 3.39 -21.10 3.47
C ASN A 78 4.87 -20.99 3.12
N ILE A 79 5.65 -20.49 4.08
CA ILE A 79 7.10 -20.59 4.06
C ILE A 79 7.46 -22.08 4.19
N LEU A 80 7.48 -22.79 3.06
CA LEU A 80 8.19 -24.05 2.94
C LEU A 80 9.68 -23.74 2.97
N PHE A 81 10.24 -23.57 4.18
CA PHE A 81 11.64 -23.90 4.40
C PHE A 81 11.74 -25.42 4.37
N ASN A 82 12.04 -25.96 3.19
CA ASN A 82 12.59 -27.30 3.10
C ASN A 82 14.10 -27.16 3.26
N SER A 83 14.61 -27.61 4.40
CA SER A 83 16.03 -27.84 4.65
C SER A 83 16.59 -28.96 3.77
#